data_AF-A0A327SNZ4-F1
#
_entry.id   AF-A0A327SNZ4-F1
#
_cell.length_a   1.000
_cell.length_b   1.000
_cell.length_c   1.000
_cell.angle_alpha   90.00
_cell.angle_beta   90.00
_cell.angle_gamma   90.00
#
_symmetry.space_group_name_H-M   'P 1'
#
loop_
_entity.id
_entity.type
_entity.pdbx_description
1 polymer ?
#
loop_
_entity_poly.entity_id
_entity_poly.type
_entity_poly.pdbx_seq_one_letter_code
_entity_poly.pdbx_strand_id
1 'polypeptide(L)'
;MGHREHEGDGGAAVPGAGGNGAPGGGVYDWFRRGVRLLEERHPAAAVQLLARAAEAEPGSGSIREALARAQFDAGQYARALESFRAVAEADPSDDYAQFGWGVSAARLGDFEVSAEHLALAVAMQPGNRHYQAALRQTRATLAARAGAYGPLLPGAPGYPAPLDGPEGSSGPEGSGGSEGSDGPGRPEGPEDPGEG
;
A
#
# COMPACT_ATOMS: atom_id res chain seq x y z
N MET A 1 -16.58 -72.38 28.81
CA MET A 1 -17.33 -71.15 28.46
C MET A 1 -17.01 -70.13 29.56
N GLY A 2 -16.25 -69.06 29.41
CA GLY A 2 -15.44 -68.47 28.34
C GLY A 2 -14.71 -67.31 29.01
N HIS A 3 -13.37 -67.30 28.94
CA HIS A 3 -12.54 -66.15 29.30
C HIS A 3 -12.45 -65.25 28.07
N ARG A 4 -12.84 -63.97 28.18
CA ARG A 4 -12.46 -62.85 27.30
C ARG A 4 -12.95 -61.53 27.91
N GLU A 5 -12.08 -60.82 28.61
CA GLU A 5 -11.37 -59.61 28.15
C GLU A 5 -12.31 -58.39 28.00
N HIS A 6 -12.13 -57.49 28.95
CA HIS A 6 -12.74 -56.17 28.98
C HIS A 6 -11.70 -55.20 28.42
N GLU A 7 -11.68 -55.02 27.11
CA GLU A 7 -10.77 -54.10 26.42
C GLU A 7 -11.59 -53.02 25.72
N GLY A 8 -11.49 -51.81 26.24
CA GLY A 8 -12.12 -50.60 25.75
C GLY A 8 -11.21 -49.44 26.12
N ASP A 9 -10.07 -49.39 25.42
CA ASP A 9 -9.04 -48.37 25.44
C ASP A 9 -9.65 -46.99 25.17
N GLY A 10 -9.94 -46.26 26.24
CA GLY A 10 -10.28 -44.84 26.19
C GLY A 10 -8.97 -44.07 26.08
N GLY A 11 -8.44 -43.96 24.85
CA GLY A 11 -7.27 -43.18 24.52
C GLY A 11 -7.41 -41.72 24.95
N ALA A 12 -6.98 -41.44 26.18
CA ALA A 12 -6.77 -40.11 26.69
C ALA A 12 -5.70 -39.44 25.82
N ALA A 13 -6.11 -38.39 25.10
CA ALA A 13 -5.22 -37.55 24.34
C ALA A 13 -4.06 -37.09 25.24
N VAL A 14 -2.87 -37.59 24.94
CA VAL A 14 -1.60 -37.10 25.49
C VAL A 14 -1.47 -35.62 25.12
N PRO A 15 -1.37 -34.69 26.10
CA PRO A 15 -0.88 -33.35 25.80
C PRO A 15 0.63 -33.47 25.59
N GLY A 16 1.06 -33.22 24.35
CA GLY A 16 2.47 -33.23 23.97
C GLY A 16 3.29 -32.33 24.90
N ALA A 17 4.16 -32.94 25.68
CA ALA A 17 5.23 -32.29 26.41
C ALA A 17 6.52 -32.38 25.58
N GLY A 18 7.20 -31.24 25.42
CA GLY A 18 8.58 -31.12 24.92
C GLY A 18 8.67 -30.37 23.59
N GLY A 19 9.34 -29.24 23.47
CA GLY A 19 10.13 -28.46 24.41
C GLY A 19 10.44 -27.10 23.77
N ASN A 20 11.07 -26.21 24.54
CA ASN A 20 11.52 -24.86 24.17
C ASN A 20 10.55 -23.71 24.50
N GLY A 21 10.29 -23.44 25.79
CA GLY A 21 9.77 -22.16 26.28
C GLY A 21 8.48 -21.61 25.64
N ALA A 22 7.77 -22.43 24.87
CA ALA A 22 6.64 -22.01 24.05
C ALA A 22 5.38 -21.95 24.91
N PRO A 23 4.51 -20.95 24.72
CA PRO A 23 3.22 -20.88 25.39
C PRO A 23 2.41 -22.15 25.07
N GLY A 24 1.79 -22.77 26.07
CA GLY A 24 1.06 -24.02 25.87
C GLY A 24 -0.07 -23.89 24.85
N GLY A 25 -0.09 -24.78 23.85
CA GLY A 25 -1.05 -24.79 22.74
C GLY A 25 -0.43 -25.32 21.44
N GLY A 26 -1.28 -25.67 20.46
CA GLY A 26 -0.85 -25.94 19.07
C GLY A 26 -0.96 -24.70 18.19
N VAL A 27 -0.53 -24.78 16.93
CA VAL A 27 -0.54 -23.66 15.96
C VAL A 27 -1.88 -22.93 15.90
N TYR A 28 -2.97 -23.68 15.80
CA TYR A 28 -4.33 -23.14 15.76
C TYR A 28 -4.74 -22.42 17.06
N ASP A 29 -4.26 -22.88 18.21
CA ASP A 29 -4.53 -22.22 19.49
C ASP A 29 -3.74 -20.90 19.62
N TRP A 30 -2.46 -20.90 19.22
CA TRP A 30 -1.67 -19.67 19.16
C TRP A 30 -2.27 -18.65 18.19
N PHE A 31 -2.70 -19.08 17.02
CA PHE A 31 -3.37 -18.23 16.04
C PHE A 31 -4.63 -17.60 16.62
N ARG A 32 -5.56 -18.41 17.15
CA ARG A 32 -6.81 -17.89 17.74
C ARG A 32 -6.57 -16.92 18.90
N ARG A 33 -5.65 -17.27 19.82
CA ARG A 33 -5.29 -16.38 20.93
C ARG A 33 -4.64 -15.10 20.44
N GLY A 34 -3.78 -15.19 19.43
CA GLY A 34 -3.13 -14.04 18.79
C GLY A 34 -4.14 -13.08 18.15
N VAL A 35 -5.11 -13.61 17.40
CA VAL A 35 -6.19 -12.81 16.81
C VAL A 35 -7.04 -12.14 17.88
N ARG A 36 -7.43 -12.86 18.94
CA ARG A 36 -8.16 -12.28 20.08
C ARG A 36 -7.37 -11.14 20.75
N LEU A 37 -6.06 -11.29 20.92
CA LEU A 37 -5.22 -10.23 21.48
C LEU A 37 -5.21 -8.96 20.59
N LEU A 38 -5.37 -9.10 19.27
CA LEU A 38 -5.54 -7.92 18.39
C LEU A 38 -6.87 -7.22 18.62
N GLU A 39 -7.94 -7.98 18.79
CA GLU A 39 -9.28 -7.44 19.12
C GLU A 39 -9.26 -6.70 20.47
N GLU A 40 -8.53 -7.25 21.44
CA GLU A 40 -8.33 -6.66 22.78
C GLU A 40 -7.29 -5.52 22.80
N ARG A 41 -6.71 -5.14 21.66
CA ARG A 41 -5.69 -4.07 21.53
C ARG A 41 -4.39 -4.35 22.29
N HIS A 42 -3.97 -5.61 22.36
CA HIS A 42 -2.70 -6.08 22.90
C HIS A 42 -1.73 -6.57 21.79
N PRO A 43 -1.32 -5.72 20.84
CA PRO A 43 -0.64 -6.16 19.63
C PRO A 43 0.76 -6.75 19.89
N ALA A 44 1.51 -6.25 20.87
CA ALA A 44 2.83 -6.80 21.21
C ALA A 44 2.75 -8.26 21.70
N ALA A 45 1.69 -8.61 22.46
CA ALA A 45 1.45 -9.98 22.89
C ALA A 45 0.97 -10.85 21.72
N ALA A 46 0.12 -10.31 20.85
CA ALA A 46 -0.33 -10.98 19.64
C ALA A 46 0.85 -11.36 18.73
N VAL A 47 1.81 -10.45 18.51
CA VAL A 47 3.02 -10.71 17.73
C VAL A 47 3.76 -11.95 18.25
N GLN A 48 3.91 -12.11 19.56
CA GLN A 48 4.62 -13.26 20.12
C GLN A 48 3.95 -14.59 19.79
N LEU A 49 2.62 -14.68 19.93
CA LEU A 49 1.87 -15.90 19.63
C LEU A 49 1.83 -16.17 18.11
N LEU A 50 1.58 -15.14 17.32
CA LEU A 50 1.45 -15.26 15.87
C LEU A 50 2.80 -15.55 15.20
N ALA A 51 3.92 -15.06 15.74
CA ALA A 51 5.25 -15.40 15.27
C ALA A 51 5.53 -16.91 15.45
N ARG A 52 5.15 -17.49 16.59
CA ARG A 52 5.29 -18.95 16.82
C ARG A 52 4.40 -19.76 15.89
N ALA A 53 3.17 -19.29 15.65
CA ALA A 53 2.28 -19.93 14.69
C ALA A 53 2.88 -19.88 13.27
N ALA A 54 3.45 -18.74 12.86
CA ALA A 54 4.09 -18.58 11.56
C ALA A 54 5.38 -19.39 11.40
N GLU A 55 6.16 -19.57 12.48
CA GLU A 55 7.33 -20.46 12.51
C GLU A 55 6.92 -21.93 12.31
N ALA A 56 5.82 -22.35 12.93
CA ALA A 56 5.33 -23.72 12.86
C ALA A 56 4.62 -24.04 11.53
N GLU A 57 3.93 -23.06 10.94
CA GLU A 57 3.27 -23.18 9.63
C GLU A 57 3.64 -22.01 8.69
N PRO A 58 4.85 -22.03 8.09
CA PRO A 58 5.32 -20.94 7.24
C PRO A 58 4.48 -20.71 5.98
N GLY A 59 3.78 -21.74 5.49
CA GLY A 59 2.95 -21.67 4.28
C GLY A 59 1.56 -21.06 4.49
N SER A 60 1.17 -20.77 5.73
CA SER A 60 -0.16 -20.25 6.03
C SER A 60 -0.22 -18.73 5.83
N GLY A 61 -0.84 -18.32 4.71
CA GLY A 61 -1.08 -16.91 4.39
C GLY A 61 -1.84 -16.17 5.48
N SER A 62 -2.93 -16.77 6.00
CA SER A 62 -3.75 -16.17 7.06
C SER A 62 -3.00 -15.96 8.38
N ILE A 63 -2.11 -16.87 8.77
CA ILE A 63 -1.27 -16.69 9.97
C ILE A 63 -0.28 -15.54 9.74
N ARG A 64 0.32 -15.48 8.56
CA ARG A 64 1.28 -14.42 8.19
C ARG A 64 0.61 -13.05 8.11
N GLU A 65 -0.59 -12.97 7.54
CA GLU A 65 -1.40 -11.74 7.48
C GLU A 65 -1.78 -11.26 8.89
N ALA A 66 -2.24 -12.16 9.76
CA ALA A 66 -2.54 -11.81 11.16
C ALA A 66 -1.28 -11.32 11.90
N LEU A 67 -0.13 -11.96 11.68
CA LEU A 67 1.15 -11.50 12.22
C LEU A 67 1.53 -10.12 11.68
N ALA A 68 1.37 -9.86 10.39
CA ALA A 68 1.65 -8.58 9.75
C ALA A 68 0.78 -7.46 10.37
N ARG A 69 -0.52 -7.72 10.55
CA ARG A 69 -1.44 -6.83 11.25
C ARG A 69 -0.98 -6.57 12.68
N ALA A 70 -0.60 -7.60 13.42
CA ALA A 70 -0.10 -7.45 14.79
C ALA A 70 1.17 -6.61 14.88
N GLN A 71 2.10 -6.81 13.94
CA GLN A 71 3.32 -6.03 13.84
C GLN A 71 3.01 -4.56 13.54
N PHE A 72 2.08 -4.30 12.61
CA PHE A 72 1.65 -2.93 12.28
C PHE A 72 1.03 -2.24 13.50
N ASP A 73 0.09 -2.89 14.18
CA ASP A 73 -0.58 -2.36 15.36
C ASP A 73 0.39 -2.16 16.54
N ALA A 74 1.48 -2.93 16.59
CA ALA A 74 2.58 -2.78 17.55
C ALA A 74 3.61 -1.71 17.15
N GLY A 75 3.45 -1.02 16.01
CA GLY A 75 4.39 -0.02 15.51
C GLY A 75 5.66 -0.60 14.87
N GLN A 76 5.71 -1.91 14.63
CA GLN A 76 6.84 -2.61 14.00
C GLN A 76 6.73 -2.54 12.47
N TYR A 77 6.65 -1.33 11.91
CA TYR A 77 6.27 -1.10 10.51
C TYR A 77 7.18 -1.78 9.49
N ALA A 78 8.49 -1.84 9.72
CA ALA A 78 9.42 -2.55 8.84
C ALA A 78 9.11 -4.05 8.76
N ARG A 79 8.83 -4.69 9.90
CA ARG A 79 8.47 -6.12 9.92
C ARG A 79 7.09 -6.37 9.32
N ALA A 80 6.16 -5.47 9.60
CA ALA A 80 4.82 -5.52 9.02
C ALA A 80 4.88 -5.44 7.50
N LEU A 81 5.69 -4.52 6.95
CA LEU A 81 5.89 -4.38 5.50
C LEU A 81 6.39 -5.69 4.89
N GLU A 82 7.45 -6.29 5.44
CA GLU A 82 7.98 -7.57 4.93
C GLU A 82 6.93 -8.68 4.99
N SER A 83 6.16 -8.74 6.08
CA SER A 83 5.13 -9.77 6.24
C SER A 83 3.96 -9.57 5.27
N PHE A 84 3.47 -8.34 5.09
CA PHE A 84 2.41 -8.03 4.12
C PHE A 84 2.87 -8.24 2.69
N ARG A 85 4.10 -7.83 2.36
CA ARG A 85 4.73 -8.10 1.08
C ARG A 85 4.75 -9.60 0.78
N ALA A 86 5.20 -10.41 1.73
CA ALA A 86 5.25 -11.85 1.57
C ALA A 86 3.86 -12.52 1.48
N VAL A 87 2.79 -11.87 1.96
CA VAL A 87 1.41 -12.31 1.72
C VAL A 87 0.98 -11.90 0.31
N ALA A 88 1.18 -10.64 -0.08
CA ALA A 88 0.80 -10.12 -1.39
C ALA A 88 1.58 -10.77 -2.56
N GLU A 89 2.83 -11.19 -2.36
CA GLU A 89 3.59 -11.94 -3.37
C GLU A 89 3.08 -13.38 -3.51
N ALA A 90 2.53 -13.97 -2.45
CA ALA A 90 1.94 -15.31 -2.47
C ALA A 90 0.51 -15.31 -3.03
N ASP A 91 -0.28 -14.28 -2.68
CA ASP A 91 -1.60 -14.01 -3.21
C ASP A 91 -1.71 -12.55 -3.66
N PRO A 92 -1.43 -12.26 -4.95
CA PRO A 92 -1.54 -10.90 -5.49
C PRO A 92 -2.96 -10.33 -5.47
N SER A 93 -3.99 -11.18 -5.27
CA SER A 93 -5.40 -10.78 -5.23
C SER A 93 -5.93 -10.44 -3.83
N ASP A 94 -5.08 -10.58 -2.81
CA ASP A 94 -5.40 -10.17 -1.45
C ASP A 94 -5.33 -8.65 -1.31
N ASP A 95 -6.51 -8.01 -1.33
CA ASP A 95 -6.64 -6.57 -1.19
C ASP A 95 -6.16 -6.03 0.16
N TYR A 96 -6.27 -6.84 1.22
CA TYR A 96 -5.86 -6.44 2.56
C TYR A 96 -4.34 -6.49 2.70
N ALA A 97 -3.67 -7.47 2.09
CA ALA A 97 -2.21 -7.50 2.01
C ALA A 97 -1.64 -6.33 1.23
N GLN A 98 -2.23 -5.97 0.07
CA GLN A 98 -1.84 -4.77 -0.68
C GLN A 98 -2.05 -3.49 0.13
N PHE A 99 -3.19 -3.38 0.83
CA PHE A 99 -3.45 -2.25 1.72
C PHE A 99 -2.42 -2.19 2.86
N GLY A 100 -2.15 -3.31 3.52
CA GLY A 100 -1.21 -3.47 4.62
C GLY A 100 0.22 -3.09 4.24
N TRP A 101 0.67 -3.51 3.05
CA TRP A 101 1.95 -3.08 2.48
C TRP A 101 1.96 -1.56 2.31
N GLY A 102 0.96 -1.01 1.63
CA GLY A 102 0.89 0.42 1.35
C GLY A 102 0.92 1.28 2.62
N VAL A 103 0.08 0.97 3.62
CA VAL A 103 0.08 1.74 4.88
C VAL A 103 1.36 1.56 5.69
N SER A 104 2.02 0.40 5.62
CA SER A 104 3.31 0.18 6.27
C SER A 104 4.42 1.00 5.60
N ALA A 105 4.44 1.05 4.27
CA ALA A 105 5.35 1.88 3.49
C ALA A 105 5.17 3.38 3.81
N ALA A 106 3.93 3.86 3.89
CA ALA A 106 3.63 5.24 4.29
C ALA A 106 4.19 5.60 5.68
N ARG A 107 4.16 4.65 6.62
CA ARG A 107 4.71 4.84 7.98
C ARG A 107 6.23 4.90 8.00
N LEU A 108 6.89 4.23 7.05
CA LEU A 108 8.34 4.25 6.88
C LEU A 108 8.82 5.47 6.09
N GLY A 109 7.90 6.16 5.41
CA GLY A 109 8.20 7.36 4.63
C GLY A 109 8.32 7.14 3.14
N ASP A 110 7.98 5.93 2.68
CA ASP A 110 8.11 5.46 1.29
C ASP A 110 6.76 5.71 0.57
N PHE A 111 6.47 6.97 0.27
CA PHE A 111 5.15 7.40 -0.21
C PHE A 111 4.86 6.95 -1.64
N GLU A 112 5.89 6.77 -2.47
CA GLU A 112 5.81 6.26 -3.83
C GLU A 112 5.29 4.81 -3.82
N VAL A 113 5.96 3.94 -3.06
CA VAL A 113 5.58 2.53 -2.86
C VAL A 113 4.20 2.43 -2.21
N SER A 114 3.94 3.28 -1.20
CA SER A 114 2.61 3.35 -0.58
C SER A 114 1.52 3.66 -1.60
N ALA A 115 1.71 4.65 -2.47
CA ALA A 115 0.70 5.07 -3.43
C ALA A 115 0.41 3.97 -4.47
N GLU A 116 1.41 3.21 -4.87
CA GLU A 116 1.28 2.06 -5.77
C GLU A 116 0.40 0.96 -5.14
N HIS A 117 0.79 0.44 -3.97
CA HIS A 117 0.07 -0.67 -3.35
C HIS A 117 -1.32 -0.28 -2.82
N LEU A 118 -1.50 0.97 -2.35
CA LEU A 118 -2.83 1.48 -2.02
C LEU A 118 -3.71 1.65 -3.26
N ALA A 119 -3.15 1.97 -4.43
CA ALA A 119 -3.91 2.02 -5.67
C ALA A 119 -4.37 0.62 -6.11
N LEU A 120 -3.53 -0.41 -5.95
CA LEU A 120 -3.93 -1.81 -6.18
C LEU A 120 -5.08 -2.22 -5.24
N ALA A 121 -4.96 -1.94 -3.94
CA ALA A 121 -6.03 -2.22 -2.98
C ALA A 121 -7.36 -1.52 -3.34
N VAL A 122 -7.31 -0.25 -3.75
CA VAL A 122 -8.49 0.49 -4.22
C VAL A 122 -9.05 -0.06 -5.53
N ALA A 123 -8.19 -0.52 -6.46
CA ALA A 123 -8.66 -1.11 -7.70
C ALA A 123 -9.43 -2.42 -7.47
N MET A 124 -9.00 -3.23 -6.49
CA MET A 124 -9.68 -4.46 -6.09
C MET A 124 -10.94 -4.21 -5.27
N GLN A 125 -10.92 -3.23 -4.36
CA GLN A 125 -12.07 -2.83 -3.55
C GLN A 125 -12.40 -1.33 -3.69
N PRO A 126 -12.97 -0.91 -4.84
CA PRO A 126 -13.29 0.50 -5.08
C PRO A 126 -14.28 1.08 -4.09
N GLY A 127 -15.12 0.26 -3.44
CA GLY A 127 -16.09 0.68 -2.43
C GLY A 127 -15.50 0.93 -1.04
N ASN A 128 -14.26 0.49 -0.78
CA ASN A 128 -13.66 0.58 0.54
C ASN A 128 -13.16 2.00 0.84
N ARG A 129 -13.94 2.74 1.63
CA ARG A 129 -13.62 4.14 2.00
C ARG A 129 -12.29 4.28 2.74
N HIS A 130 -11.87 3.28 3.51
CA HIS A 130 -10.59 3.31 4.22
C HIS A 130 -9.42 3.28 3.24
N TYR A 131 -9.48 2.40 2.23
CA TYR A 131 -8.43 2.29 1.22
C TYR A 131 -8.33 3.57 0.40
N GLN A 132 -9.47 4.11 -0.05
CA GLN A 132 -9.49 5.37 -0.77
C GLN A 132 -8.92 6.53 0.06
N ALA A 133 -9.25 6.60 1.36
CA ALA A 133 -8.76 7.65 2.24
C ALA A 133 -7.24 7.57 2.41
N ALA A 134 -6.69 6.36 2.63
CA ALA A 134 -5.26 6.14 2.73
C ALA A 134 -4.53 6.54 1.44
N LEU A 135 -5.07 6.16 0.26
CA LEU A 135 -4.48 6.52 -1.02
C LEU A 135 -4.47 8.03 -1.24
N ARG A 136 -5.59 8.71 -0.97
CA ARG A 136 -5.70 10.18 -1.08
C ARG A 136 -4.69 10.87 -0.16
N GLN A 137 -4.56 10.43 1.08
CA GLN A 137 -3.62 11.00 2.05
C GLN A 137 -2.17 10.81 1.60
N THR A 138 -1.82 9.61 1.13
CA THR A 138 -0.47 9.31 0.63
C THR A 138 -0.13 10.18 -0.58
N ARG A 139 -1.03 10.28 -1.57
CA ARG A 139 -0.83 11.12 -2.76
C ARG A 139 -0.71 12.61 -2.41
N ALA A 140 -1.51 13.11 -1.47
CA ALA A 140 -1.40 14.48 -0.99
C ALA A 140 -0.02 14.74 -0.34
N THR A 141 0.48 13.78 0.45
CA THR A 141 1.81 13.88 1.08
C THR A 141 2.92 13.87 0.03
N LEU A 142 2.82 12.98 -0.96
CA LEU A 142 3.75 12.91 -2.09
C LEU A 142 3.78 14.24 -2.87
N ALA A 143 2.61 14.78 -3.21
CA ALA A 143 2.47 16.04 -3.93
C ALA A 143 3.01 17.24 -3.13
N ALA A 144 2.76 17.27 -1.81
CA ALA A 144 3.29 18.32 -0.94
C ALA A 144 4.82 18.26 -0.85
N ARG A 145 5.40 17.06 -0.78
CA ARG A 145 6.85 16.86 -0.81
C ARG A 145 7.43 17.29 -2.14
N ALA A 146 6.86 16.84 -3.26
CA ALA A 146 7.28 17.27 -4.59
C ALA A 146 7.18 18.79 -4.73
N GLY A 147 6.05 19.40 -4.36
CA GLY A 147 5.86 20.85 -4.39
C GLY A 147 6.85 21.64 -3.52
N ALA A 148 7.30 21.10 -2.39
CA ALA A 148 8.36 21.68 -1.59
C ALA A 148 9.75 21.62 -2.28
N TYR A 149 9.93 20.69 -3.23
CA TYR A 149 11.10 20.56 -4.09
C TYR A 149 10.91 21.13 -5.52
N GLY A 150 9.76 21.75 -5.82
CA GLY A 150 9.40 22.21 -7.17
C GLY A 150 8.85 21.10 -8.09
N PRO A 151 8.34 21.42 -9.30
CA PRO A 151 7.82 20.39 -10.22
C PRO A 151 8.88 19.31 -10.48
N LEU A 152 8.46 18.04 -10.46
CA LEU A 152 9.31 16.91 -10.82
C LEU A 152 9.86 17.17 -12.22
N LEU A 153 11.18 17.39 -12.32
CA LEU A 153 11.83 17.56 -13.60
C LEU A 153 11.73 16.25 -14.38
N PRO A 154 11.54 16.32 -15.71
CA PRO A 154 11.64 15.15 -16.58
C PRO A 154 12.92 14.35 -16.26
N GLY A 155 12.77 13.06 -15.92
CA GLY A 155 13.88 12.17 -15.57
C GLY A 155 14.08 11.89 -14.08
N ALA A 156 13.24 12.42 -13.19
CA ALA A 156 13.24 12.00 -11.78
C ALA A 156 12.76 10.54 -11.61
N PRO A 157 13.28 9.78 -10.61
CA PRO A 157 12.79 8.43 -10.31
C PRO A 157 11.28 8.46 -10.04
N GLY A 158 10.51 7.65 -10.77
CA GLY A 158 9.04 7.58 -10.63
C GLY A 158 8.25 8.54 -11.51
N TYR A 159 8.86 9.21 -12.48
CA TYR A 159 8.13 9.94 -13.53
C TYR A 159 7.46 8.94 -14.49
N PRO A 160 6.12 8.79 -14.52
CA PRO A 160 5.49 8.11 -15.64
C PRO A 160 5.70 9.00 -16.86
N ALA A 161 6.43 8.49 -17.85
CA ALA A 161 6.49 9.15 -19.15
C ALA A 161 5.04 9.43 -19.60
N PRO A 162 4.71 10.64 -20.07
CA PRO A 162 3.41 10.92 -20.65
C PRO A 162 3.13 9.86 -21.71
N LEU A 163 1.98 9.18 -21.58
CA LEU A 163 1.47 8.32 -22.65
C LEU A 163 1.13 9.26 -23.81
N ASP A 164 2.07 9.36 -24.76
CA ASP A 164 2.04 10.06 -26.05
C ASP A 164 1.27 11.40 -26.10
N GLY A 165 2.04 12.50 -26.14
CA GLY A 165 1.63 13.69 -26.88
C GLY A 165 1.82 13.48 -28.39
N PRO A 166 1.10 14.21 -29.26
CA PRO A 166 1.15 14.01 -30.69
C PRO A 166 2.52 14.37 -31.27
N GLU A 167 3.23 13.37 -31.79
CA GLU A 167 4.42 13.59 -32.62
C GLU A 167 4.02 14.25 -33.95
N GLY A 168 4.76 15.32 -34.33
CA GLY A 168 4.71 15.86 -35.69
C GLY A 168 4.96 17.35 -35.82
N SER A 169 6.07 17.88 -35.29
CA SER A 169 6.63 19.13 -35.79
C SER A 169 7.80 18.81 -36.71
N SER A 170 7.72 19.23 -37.97
CA SER A 170 8.81 19.17 -38.95
C SER A 170 8.87 20.50 -39.69
N GLY A 171 9.82 21.35 -39.25
CA GLY A 171 10.69 22.18 -40.10
C GLY A 171 10.12 23.44 -40.79
N PRO A 172 10.80 24.60 -40.67
CA PRO A 172 10.58 25.77 -41.51
C PRO A 172 11.55 25.80 -42.71
N GLU A 173 11.04 26.06 -43.92
CA GLU A 173 11.86 26.45 -45.08
C GLU A 173 11.36 27.79 -45.63
N GLY A 174 12.28 28.73 -45.82
CA GLY A 174 12.00 30.11 -46.22
C GLY A 174 12.23 30.43 -47.70
N SER A 175 12.08 31.73 -48.00
CA SER A 175 12.66 32.52 -49.10
C SER A 175 11.70 32.96 -50.23
N GLY A 176 11.62 34.28 -50.40
CA GLY A 176 10.99 35.03 -51.51
C GLY A 176 9.96 36.02 -50.97
N GLY A 177 10.11 37.34 -50.95
CA GLY A 177 10.95 38.28 -51.70
C GLY A 177 10.07 39.48 -52.09
N SER A 178 10.42 40.70 -51.61
CA SER A 178 10.13 42.07 -52.14
C SER A 178 8.66 42.45 -52.51
N GLU A 179 8.05 43.62 -52.29
CA GLU A 179 8.36 45.07 -52.24
C GLU A 179 7.25 45.71 -51.34
N GLY A 180 7.37 46.81 -50.59
CA GLY A 180 7.97 48.11 -50.90
C GLY A 180 6.88 49.15 -51.21
N SER A 181 6.42 49.93 -50.21
CA SER A 181 5.97 51.36 -50.27
C SER A 181 5.13 51.72 -49.02
N ASP A 182 5.58 52.63 -48.14
CA ASP A 182 5.40 54.11 -48.19
C ASP A 182 3.91 54.50 -48.05
N GLY A 183 3.40 55.22 -47.03
CA GLY A 183 4.00 56.13 -46.07
C GLY A 183 2.96 56.57 -44.98
N PRO A 184 3.23 57.64 -44.22
CA PRO A 184 2.64 57.85 -42.89
C PRO A 184 1.44 58.83 -42.85
N GLY A 185 0.47 58.56 -41.96
CA GLY A 185 -0.71 59.41 -41.75
C GLY A 185 -1.06 59.59 -40.27
N ARG A 186 -0.45 60.63 -39.70
CA ARG A 186 -0.72 61.48 -38.50
C ARG A 186 -1.96 61.29 -37.57
N PRO A 187 -1.93 61.90 -36.37
CA PRO A 187 -2.63 61.46 -35.15
C PRO A 187 -3.87 62.28 -34.77
N GLU A 188 -4.59 61.74 -33.77
CA GLU A 188 -5.40 62.33 -32.69
C GLU A 188 -6.38 63.50 -32.98
N GLY A 189 -7.63 63.31 -32.54
CA GLY A 189 -8.65 64.33 -32.34
C GLY A 189 -9.80 63.81 -31.46
N PRO A 190 -10.53 64.69 -30.75
CA PRO A 190 -10.65 64.58 -29.29
C PRO A 190 -12.00 64.06 -28.76
N GLU A 191 -11.91 63.74 -27.47
CA GLU A 191 -12.95 63.47 -26.48
C GLU A 191 -14.10 64.49 -26.53
N ASP A 192 -15.34 63.99 -26.47
CA ASP A 192 -16.57 64.80 -26.35
C ASP A 192 -17.22 64.55 -24.97
N PRO A 193 -17.43 65.59 -24.14
CA PRO A 193 -18.07 65.47 -22.85
C PRO A 193 -19.57 65.83 -22.89
N GLY A 194 -20.41 64.85 -22.53
CA GLY A 194 -21.66 65.03 -21.79
C GLY A 194 -22.86 65.69 -22.48
N GLU A 195 -24.02 65.02 -22.41
CA GLU A 195 -25.33 65.62 -22.09
C GLU A 195 -26.40 64.51 -22.01
N GLY A 196 -27.23 64.53 -20.95
CA GLY A 196 -28.45 63.71 -20.83
C GLY A 196 -28.66 63.04 -19.48
#